data_AF-A0A3N4NGE5-F1
#
_entry.id   AF-A0A3N4NGE5-F1
#
_cell.length_a   1.000
_cell.length_b   1.000
_cell.length_c   1.000
_cell.angle_alpha   90.00
_cell.angle_beta   90.00
_cell.angle_gamma   90.00
#
_symmetry.space_group_name_H-M   'P 1'
#
loop_
_entity.id
_entity.type
_entity.pdbx_description
1 polymer ?
#
loop_
_entity_poly.entity_id
_entity_poly.type
_entity_poly.pdbx_seq_one_letter_code
_entity_poly.pdbx_strand_id
1 'polypeptide(L)'
;NGQIVAIIPRSFCNGPYYRPFRDFILARAAIRHIHLFESRKKAFKDDEVLQENIIIRLERGGQQGMVTISTSTDDSFSDLNSHEHPFDRIVFPDDPERFIHVPTTTEKSALELMPAVRYSLADIGVKVSTGPVVDFRLKAHLRSLPEEGSVPLIYPGHLSTTGTVWPVPGLKKPNAIMRNDETEKWLYPNGFYCVVRRFSSKEEKRRVVASLVDP
;
A
#
# COMPACT_ATOMS: atom_id res chain seq x y z
N ASN A 1 -24.71 16.38 21.54
CA ASN A 1 -23.87 16.35 20.32
C ASN A 1 -22.45 15.97 20.69
N GLY A 2 -22.19 14.67 20.86
CA GLY A 2 -20.86 14.18 21.22
C GLY A 2 -19.92 14.25 20.02
N GLN A 3 -18.74 14.83 20.20
CA GLN A 3 -17.72 14.95 19.16
C GLN A 3 -16.46 14.22 19.63
N ILE A 4 -15.74 13.60 18.70
CA ILE A 4 -14.43 13.01 18.93
C ILE A 4 -13.47 13.65 17.94
N VAL A 5 -12.36 14.17 18.43
CA VAL A 5 -11.22 14.58 17.61
C VAL A 5 -10.06 13.67 17.99
N ALA A 6 -9.49 12.97 17.02
CA ALA A 6 -8.42 12.00 17.26
C ALA A 6 -7.31 12.17 16.24
N ILE A 7 -6.07 11.95 16.70
CA ILE A 7 -4.91 11.76 15.85
C ILE A 7 -4.73 10.24 15.70
N ILE A 8 -4.76 9.75 14.47
CA ILE A 8 -4.72 8.31 14.18
C ILE A 8 -3.82 8.03 12.96
N PRO A 9 -3.09 6.91 12.92
CA PRO A 9 -2.33 6.52 11.74
C PRO A 9 -3.24 6.33 10.52
N ARG A 10 -2.94 7.00 9.41
CA ARG A 10 -3.69 6.95 8.14
C ARG A 10 -3.88 5.52 7.63
N SER A 11 -3.06 4.57 8.06
CA SER A 11 -3.22 3.15 7.76
C SER A 11 -4.63 2.62 8.08
N PHE A 12 -5.35 3.18 9.06
CA PHE A 12 -6.73 2.74 9.34
C PHE A 12 -7.72 3.01 8.19
N CYS A 13 -7.45 4.02 7.37
CA CYS A 13 -8.27 4.37 6.21
C CYS A 13 -8.25 3.29 5.13
N ASN A 14 -7.26 2.39 5.16
CA ASN A 14 -7.06 1.34 4.17
C ASN A 14 -6.81 -0.02 4.84
N GLY A 15 -6.73 -1.09 4.04
CA GLY A 15 -6.35 -2.43 4.47
C GLY A 15 -7.50 -3.21 5.12
N PRO A 16 -7.49 -4.55 4.98
CA PRO A 16 -8.55 -5.43 5.47
C PRO A 16 -8.57 -5.51 7.00
N TYR A 17 -7.41 -5.36 7.66
CA TYR A 17 -7.28 -5.44 9.12
C TYR A 17 -8.17 -4.41 9.86
N TYR A 18 -8.26 -3.19 9.32
CA TYR A 18 -9.02 -2.11 9.94
C TYR A 18 -10.48 -2.03 9.48
N ARG A 19 -10.93 -2.93 8.59
CA ARG A 19 -12.31 -2.93 8.10
C ARG A 19 -13.35 -2.99 9.23
N PRO A 20 -13.27 -3.88 10.23
CA PRO A 20 -14.24 -3.92 11.33
C PRO A 20 -14.29 -2.61 12.13
N PHE A 21 -13.16 -1.91 12.24
CA PHE A 21 -13.09 -0.62 12.93
C PHE A 21 -13.72 0.51 12.11
N ARG A 22 -13.51 0.52 10.78
CA ARG A 22 -14.20 1.45 9.88
C ARG A 22 -15.70 1.23 9.93
N ASP A 23 -16.17 -0.02 9.86
CA ASP A 23 -17.59 -0.36 9.99
C ASP A 23 -18.17 0.13 11.33
N PHE A 24 -17.43 -0.07 12.42
CA PHE A 24 -17.84 0.38 13.75
C PHE A 24 -18.04 1.90 13.81
N ILE A 25 -17.09 2.68 13.28
CA ILE A 25 -17.14 4.15 13.25
C ILE A 25 -18.26 4.63 12.34
N LEU A 26 -18.31 4.15 11.08
CA LEU A 26 -19.24 4.63 10.06
C LEU A 26 -20.70 4.33 10.42
N ALA A 27 -20.96 3.28 11.21
CA ALA A 27 -22.30 2.98 11.71
C ALA A 27 -22.76 3.88 12.87
N ARG A 28 -21.86 4.65 13.51
CA ARG A 28 -22.13 5.34 14.78
C ARG A 28 -21.81 6.83 14.76
N ALA A 29 -21.02 7.28 13.80
CA ALA A 29 -20.59 8.66 13.73
C ALA A 29 -20.49 9.14 12.28
N ALA A 30 -20.82 10.41 12.07
CA ALA A 30 -20.52 11.09 10.83
C ALA A 30 -19.07 11.57 10.83
N ILE A 31 -18.35 11.34 9.74
CA ILE A 31 -17.06 11.99 9.49
C ILE A 31 -17.36 13.42 9.09
N ARG A 32 -16.79 14.39 9.82
CA ARG A 32 -16.96 15.82 9.55
C ARG A 32 -15.72 16.47 8.97
N HIS A 33 -14.54 16.09 9.47
CA HIS A 33 -13.29 16.71 9.06
C HIS A 33 -12.16 15.69 9.12
N ILE A 34 -11.33 15.66 8.09
CA ILE A 34 -10.03 14.99 8.09
C ILE A 34 -8.94 16.02 7.75
N HIS A 35 -7.88 16.07 8.53
CA HIS A 35 -6.71 16.90 8.27
C HIS A 35 -5.45 16.04 8.07
N LEU A 36 -4.60 16.42 7.11
CA LEU A 36 -3.32 15.77 6.85
C LEU A 36 -2.18 16.78 6.86
N PHE A 37 -1.03 16.34 7.36
CA PHE A 37 0.21 17.08 7.22
C PHE A 37 1.00 16.59 6.00
N GLU A 38 1.53 17.50 5.19
CA GLU A 38 2.38 17.14 4.05
C GLU A 38 3.76 16.66 4.52
N SER A 39 4.30 17.26 5.58
CA SER A 39 5.60 16.88 6.12
C SER A 39 5.50 15.69 7.07
N ARG A 40 6.11 14.57 6.67
CA ARG A 40 6.26 13.36 7.52
C ARG A 40 7.22 13.51 8.70
N LYS A 41 7.99 14.60 8.74
CA LYS A 41 9.04 14.80 9.75
C LYS A 41 8.77 15.98 10.67
N LYS A 42 7.91 16.93 10.29
CA LYS A 42 7.77 18.18 11.03
C LYS A 42 6.63 18.18 12.05
N ALA A 43 5.50 17.54 11.74
CA ALA A 43 4.33 17.55 12.60
C ALA A 43 4.43 16.62 13.84
N PHE A 44 5.28 15.58 13.77
CA PHE A 44 5.49 14.62 14.87
C PHE A 44 6.99 14.28 15.02
N LYS A 45 7.81 15.31 15.26
CA LYS A 45 9.28 15.19 15.33
C LYS A 45 9.80 14.21 16.39
N ASP A 46 9.02 13.97 17.43
CA ASP A 46 9.43 13.18 18.59
C ASP A 46 9.20 11.66 18.42
N ASP A 47 8.46 11.24 17.39
CA ASP A 47 8.29 9.84 17.02
C ASP A 47 9.25 9.50 15.86
N GLU A 48 10.27 8.66 16.10
CA GLU A 48 11.22 8.19 15.07
C GLU A 48 10.59 7.36 13.93
N VAL A 49 9.26 7.27 13.88
CA VAL A 49 8.52 6.47 12.91
C VAL A 49 7.86 7.39 11.88
N LEU A 50 8.21 7.17 10.60
CA LEU A 50 7.56 7.79 9.44
C LEU A 50 6.10 7.32 9.30
N GLN A 51 5.21 7.74 10.19
CA GLN A 51 3.78 7.48 10.09
C GLN A 51 3.08 8.68 9.45
N GLU A 52 2.27 8.44 8.43
CA GLU A 52 1.31 9.44 7.98
C GLU A 52 0.15 9.40 8.99
N ASN A 53 0.11 10.31 9.96
CA ASN A 53 -1.04 10.48 10.85
C ASN A 53 -2.03 11.45 10.23
N ILE A 54 -3.32 11.26 10.55
CA ILE A 54 -4.38 12.23 10.24
C ILE A 54 -5.04 12.69 11.52
N ILE A 55 -5.59 13.91 11.50
CA ILE A 55 -6.54 14.35 12.52
C ILE A 55 -7.93 14.11 11.94
N ILE A 56 -8.79 13.38 12.66
CA ILE A 56 -10.16 13.13 12.25
C ILE A 56 -11.14 13.65 13.30
N ARG A 57 -12.17 14.35 12.83
CA ARG A 57 -13.31 14.80 13.61
C ARG A 57 -14.54 13.97 13.26
N LEU A 58 -15.10 13.33 14.28
CA LEU A 58 -16.28 12.49 14.22
C LEU A 58 -17.40 13.10 15.06
N GLU A 59 -18.63 13.02 14.57
CA GLU A 59 -19.84 13.40 15.30
C GLU A 59 -20.69 12.17 15.60
N ARG A 60 -20.84 11.81 16.88
CA ARG A 60 -21.63 10.65 17.29
C ARG A 60 -23.11 10.88 16.97
N GLY A 61 -23.72 9.92 16.26
CA GLY A 61 -25.12 9.96 15.84
C GLY A 61 -25.43 11.03 14.80
N GLY A 62 -24.41 11.69 14.22
CA GLY A 62 -24.59 12.67 13.17
C GLY A 62 -25.06 12.02 11.86
N GLN A 63 -25.86 12.75 11.09
CA GLN A 63 -26.14 12.38 9.71
C GLN A 63 -24.93 12.70 8.84
N GLN A 64 -24.53 11.71 8.04
CA GLN A 64 -23.42 11.86 7.12
C GLN A 64 -23.77 12.85 5.99
N GLY A 65 -22.79 13.68 5.60
CA GLY A 65 -22.95 14.72 4.59
C GLY A 65 -21.60 15.17 4.07
N MET A 66 -21.43 16.47 3.84
CA MET A 66 -20.12 17.03 3.46
C MET A 66 -19.05 16.76 4.51
N VAL A 67 -17.85 16.48 4.02
CA VAL A 67 -16.64 16.25 4.81
C VAL A 67 -15.61 17.28 4.39
N THR A 68 -15.09 18.03 5.35
CA THR A 68 -13.95 18.92 5.11
C THR A 68 -12.68 18.09 5.07
N ILE A 69 -11.88 18.24 4.03
CA ILE A 69 -10.50 17.75 3.97
C ILE A 69 -9.58 18.96 4.01
N SER A 70 -8.63 19.00 4.93
CA SER A 70 -7.62 20.06 4.96
C SER A 70 -6.19 19.54 4.99
N THR A 71 -5.27 20.35 4.50
CA THR A 71 -3.83 20.06 4.48
C THR A 71 -3.04 21.27 4.99
N SER A 72 -1.90 21.00 5.62
CA SER A 72 -0.87 22.00 5.90
C SER A 72 0.51 21.32 5.86
N THR A 73 1.56 22.11 5.71
CA THR A 73 2.93 21.58 5.75
C THR A 73 3.24 20.96 7.12
N ASP A 74 2.85 21.63 8.19
CA ASP A 74 3.12 21.26 9.58
C ASP A 74 2.05 21.78 10.55
N ASP A 75 2.33 21.63 11.86
CA ASP A 75 1.47 21.99 12.99
C ASP A 75 1.37 23.49 13.25
N SER A 76 2.05 24.34 12.45
CA SER A 76 1.80 25.78 12.45
C SER A 76 0.47 26.15 11.82
N PHE A 77 -0.04 25.28 10.92
CA PHE A 77 -1.22 25.54 10.09
C PHE A 77 -1.15 26.84 9.26
N SER A 78 0.06 27.36 9.02
CA SER A 78 0.27 28.65 8.34
C SER A 78 -0.13 28.64 6.85
N ASP A 79 -0.07 27.47 6.22
CA ASP A 79 -0.40 27.22 4.82
C ASP A 79 -1.66 26.34 4.67
N LEU A 80 -2.60 26.46 5.62
CA LEU A 80 -3.83 25.67 5.63
C LEU A 80 -4.62 25.82 4.32
N ASN A 81 -4.81 24.71 3.63
CA ASN A 81 -5.75 24.59 2.51
C ASN A 81 -6.88 23.64 2.90
N SER A 82 -8.09 23.88 2.40
CA SER A 82 -9.23 23.00 2.70
C SER A 82 -10.25 22.96 1.56
N HIS A 83 -10.87 21.79 1.41
CA HIS A 83 -11.90 21.51 0.43
C HIS A 83 -13.03 20.71 1.08
N GLU A 84 -14.27 20.96 0.66
CA GLU A 84 -15.41 20.13 1.07
C GLU A 84 -15.71 19.09 0.00
N HIS A 85 -15.96 17.87 0.45
CA HIS A 85 -16.28 16.74 -0.40
C HIS A 85 -17.57 16.08 0.08
N PRO A 86 -18.47 15.67 -0.84
CA PRO A 86 -19.56 14.79 -0.46
C PRO A 86 -19.00 13.46 0.06
N PHE A 87 -19.70 12.84 1.01
CA PHE A 87 -19.22 11.63 1.67
C PHE A 87 -19.00 10.45 0.70
N ASP A 88 -19.75 10.39 -0.40
CA ASP A 88 -19.59 9.38 -1.43
C ASP A 88 -18.23 9.46 -2.18
N ARG A 89 -17.49 10.56 -2.03
CA ARG A 89 -16.08 10.70 -2.46
C ARG A 89 -15.09 10.33 -1.37
N ILE A 90 -15.54 10.23 -0.12
CA ILE A 90 -14.72 9.83 1.04
C ILE A 90 -14.83 8.34 1.26
N VAL A 91 -16.04 7.78 1.23
CA VAL A 91 -16.29 6.33 1.30
C VAL A 91 -17.19 5.98 0.13
N PHE A 92 -16.67 5.18 -0.80
CA PHE A 92 -17.44 4.79 -1.97
C PHE A 92 -18.61 3.88 -1.55
N PRO A 93 -19.85 4.16 -2.00
CA PRO A 93 -21.03 3.39 -1.57
C PRO A 93 -20.93 1.88 -1.84
N ASP A 94 -20.32 1.53 -2.97
CA ASP A 94 -20.20 0.16 -3.49
C ASP A 94 -18.89 -0.53 -3.09
N ASP A 95 -18.04 0.11 -2.27
CA ASP A 95 -16.79 -0.50 -1.81
C ASP A 95 -17.04 -1.42 -0.60
N PRO A 96 -16.94 -2.75 -0.75
CA PRO A 96 -17.15 -3.69 0.35
C PRO A 96 -16.10 -3.55 1.47
N GLU A 97 -14.92 -3.02 1.15
CA GLU A 97 -13.83 -2.79 2.11
C GLU A 97 -13.98 -1.46 2.86
N ARG A 98 -14.93 -0.61 2.46
CA ARG A 98 -15.22 0.68 3.09
C ARG A 98 -13.97 1.54 3.26
N PHE A 99 -13.11 1.62 2.24
CA PHE A 99 -11.93 2.45 2.32
C PHE A 99 -12.31 3.93 2.49
N ILE A 100 -11.51 4.64 3.27
CA ILE A 100 -11.65 6.08 3.48
C ILE A 100 -10.63 6.77 2.57
N HIS A 101 -11.13 7.31 1.46
CA HIS A 101 -10.40 8.16 0.55
C HIS A 101 -10.26 9.56 1.16
N VAL A 102 -9.08 10.14 1.00
CA VAL A 102 -8.75 11.45 1.56
C VAL A 102 -8.24 12.34 0.41
N PRO A 103 -9.13 12.84 -0.46
CA PRO A 103 -8.76 13.68 -1.59
C PRO A 103 -8.28 15.04 -1.10
N THR A 104 -7.08 15.45 -1.50
CA THR A 104 -6.49 16.74 -1.12
C THR A 104 -6.73 17.83 -2.15
N THR A 105 -7.44 17.52 -3.23
CA THR A 105 -7.82 18.46 -4.30
C THR A 105 -9.26 18.20 -4.70
N THR A 106 -9.91 19.20 -5.30
CA THR A 106 -11.29 19.07 -5.81
C THR A 106 -11.39 18.21 -7.06
N GLU A 107 -10.28 18.04 -7.79
CA GLU A 107 -10.17 17.19 -8.97
C GLU A 107 -10.56 15.74 -8.67
N LYS A 108 -11.13 15.05 -9.67
CA LYS A 108 -11.46 13.64 -9.54
C LYS A 108 -10.19 12.81 -9.64
N SER A 109 -9.99 11.90 -8.69
CA SER A 109 -8.89 10.95 -8.76
C SER A 109 -9.05 10.02 -9.97
N ALA A 110 -7.95 9.41 -10.44
CA ALA A 110 -8.01 8.40 -11.51
C ALA A 110 -8.99 7.26 -11.19
N LEU A 111 -9.14 6.89 -9.91
CA LEU A 111 -10.10 5.89 -9.45
C LEU A 111 -11.56 6.36 -9.68
N GLU A 112 -11.86 7.63 -9.39
CA GLU A 112 -13.18 8.21 -9.65
C GLU A 112 -13.49 8.38 -11.14
N LEU A 113 -12.45 8.56 -11.96
CA LEU A 113 -12.58 8.74 -13.41
C LEU A 113 -12.65 7.42 -14.18
N MET A 114 -12.28 6.30 -13.56
CA MET A 114 -12.22 4.99 -14.22
C MET A 114 -13.27 4.03 -13.64
N PRO A 115 -14.56 4.17 -14.01
CA PRO A 115 -15.61 3.28 -13.53
C PRO A 115 -15.42 1.83 -13.97
N ALA A 116 -14.51 1.55 -14.92
CA ALA A 116 -14.12 0.20 -15.32
C ALA A 116 -13.25 -0.53 -14.28
N VAL A 117 -12.62 0.19 -13.34
CA VAL A 117 -11.78 -0.40 -12.28
C VAL A 117 -12.67 -0.83 -11.11
N ARG A 118 -13.52 -1.83 -11.35
CA ARG A 118 -14.44 -2.41 -10.35
C ARG A 118 -14.21 -3.89 -10.08
N TYR A 119 -13.37 -4.53 -10.89
CA TYR A 119 -13.03 -5.93 -10.73
C TYR A 119 -11.80 -6.07 -9.82
N SER A 120 -11.89 -6.98 -8.86
CA SER A 120 -10.75 -7.44 -8.09
C SER A 120 -9.80 -8.25 -8.97
N LEU A 121 -8.58 -8.49 -8.50
CA LEU A 121 -7.64 -9.37 -9.20
C LEU A 121 -8.21 -10.79 -9.32
N ALA A 122 -8.97 -11.24 -8.32
CA ALA A 122 -9.62 -12.55 -8.35
C ALA A 122 -10.69 -12.64 -9.45
N ASP A 123 -11.47 -11.56 -9.66
CA ASP A 123 -12.53 -11.51 -10.68
C ASP A 123 -11.98 -11.64 -12.11
N ILE A 124 -10.74 -11.20 -12.33
CA ILE A 124 -10.05 -11.35 -13.63
C ILE A 124 -9.14 -12.60 -13.69
N GLY A 125 -9.27 -13.51 -12.71
CA GLY A 125 -8.50 -14.76 -12.67
C GLY A 125 -7.02 -14.59 -12.30
N VAL A 126 -6.62 -13.44 -11.75
CA VAL A 126 -5.25 -13.14 -11.34
C VAL A 126 -5.06 -13.45 -9.85
N LYS A 127 -4.03 -14.23 -9.54
CA LYS A 127 -3.58 -14.50 -8.17
C LYS A 127 -2.34 -13.68 -7.85
N VAL A 128 -2.25 -13.20 -6.62
CA VAL A 128 -1.09 -12.47 -6.09
C VAL A 128 -0.39 -13.33 -5.05
N SER A 129 0.94 -13.33 -5.07
CA SER A 129 1.74 -13.97 -4.03
C SER A 129 2.96 -13.12 -3.69
N THR A 130 3.36 -13.10 -2.42
CA THR A 130 4.47 -12.28 -1.91
C THR A 130 5.83 -12.95 -1.99
N GLY A 131 5.96 -14.06 -2.74
CA GLY A 131 7.16 -14.89 -2.74
C GLY A 131 7.21 -15.78 -1.48
N PRO A 132 7.42 -17.09 -1.62
CA PRO A 132 7.33 -18.05 -0.52
C PRO A 132 8.65 -18.20 0.24
N VAL A 133 9.78 -17.81 -0.37
CA VAL A 133 11.12 -17.89 0.23
C VAL A 133 11.32 -16.78 1.26
N VAL A 134 11.74 -17.18 2.47
CA VAL A 134 12.10 -16.26 3.56
C VAL A 134 13.59 -16.43 3.85
N ASP A 135 14.40 -15.49 3.35
CA ASP A 135 15.87 -15.60 3.26
C ASP A 135 16.52 -16.10 4.56
N PHE A 136 16.15 -15.50 5.70
CA PHE A 136 16.83 -15.81 6.96
C PHE A 136 16.54 -17.22 7.47
N ARG A 137 15.45 -17.85 7.02
CA ARG A 137 15.08 -19.23 7.38
C ARG A 137 15.80 -20.28 6.53
N LEU A 138 16.27 -19.90 5.35
CA LEU A 138 16.85 -20.83 4.36
C LEU A 138 18.31 -20.50 4.01
N LYS A 139 19.00 -19.74 4.88
CA LYS A 139 20.37 -19.23 4.62
C LYS A 139 21.35 -20.29 4.10
N ALA A 140 21.33 -21.50 4.65
CA ALA A 140 22.22 -22.59 4.27
C ALA A 140 22.05 -23.01 2.79
N HIS A 141 20.87 -22.79 2.22
CA HIS A 141 20.54 -23.14 0.84
C HIS A 141 20.72 -21.97 -0.14
N LEU A 142 20.98 -20.76 0.34
CA LEU A 142 21.14 -19.58 -0.52
C LEU A 142 22.54 -19.56 -1.14
N ARG A 143 22.63 -19.04 -2.36
CA ARG A 143 23.89 -18.88 -3.09
C ARG A 143 24.04 -17.47 -3.64
N SER A 144 25.24 -16.92 -3.48
CA SER A 144 25.59 -15.62 -4.04
C SER A 144 25.63 -15.64 -5.56
N LEU A 145 26.02 -16.76 -6.17
CA LEU A 145 25.98 -17.01 -7.62
C LEU A 145 25.39 -18.39 -7.89
N PRO A 146 24.84 -18.65 -9.09
CA PRO A 146 24.32 -19.98 -9.43
C PRO A 146 25.44 -21.03 -9.43
N GLU A 147 25.12 -22.20 -8.90
CA GLU A 147 25.94 -23.41 -8.97
C GLU A 147 25.09 -24.61 -9.41
N GLU A 148 25.74 -25.76 -9.67
CA GLU A 148 25.05 -26.98 -10.06
C GLU A 148 24.00 -27.39 -9.01
N GLY A 149 22.77 -27.67 -9.45
CA GLY A 149 21.64 -28.01 -8.58
C GLY A 149 20.94 -26.81 -7.92
N SER A 150 21.41 -25.58 -8.15
CA SER A 150 20.69 -24.37 -7.72
C SER A 150 19.68 -23.89 -8.77
N VAL A 151 18.65 -23.17 -8.31
CA VAL A 151 17.61 -22.54 -9.14
C VAL A 151 17.53 -21.03 -8.86
N PRO A 152 16.98 -20.24 -9.80
CA PRO A 152 16.91 -18.79 -9.65
C PRO A 152 16.14 -18.34 -8.40
N LEU A 153 16.70 -17.35 -7.70
CA LEU A 153 16.04 -16.64 -6.61
C LEU A 153 15.94 -15.15 -6.97
N ILE A 154 14.74 -14.73 -7.35
CA ILE A 154 14.50 -13.40 -7.91
C ILE A 154 14.11 -12.39 -6.83
N TYR A 155 14.84 -11.27 -6.78
CA TYR A 155 14.58 -10.13 -5.89
C TYR A 155 14.35 -8.86 -6.72
N PRO A 156 13.83 -7.77 -6.14
CA PRO A 156 13.68 -6.49 -6.84
C PRO A 156 14.95 -5.97 -7.53
N GLY A 157 16.15 -6.32 -7.03
CA GLY A 157 17.43 -5.97 -7.65
C GLY A 157 17.72 -6.69 -8.98
N HIS A 158 17.05 -7.82 -9.25
CA HIS A 158 17.10 -8.53 -10.53
C HIS A 158 16.08 -7.97 -11.54
N LEU A 159 15.17 -7.11 -11.11
CA LEU A 159 14.06 -6.63 -11.94
C LEU A 159 14.37 -5.24 -12.52
N SER A 160 14.29 -5.14 -13.84
CA SER A 160 14.41 -3.88 -14.60
C SER A 160 13.13 -3.58 -15.39
N THR A 161 13.05 -2.39 -15.98
CA THR A 161 11.93 -2.02 -16.86
C THR A 161 11.86 -2.86 -18.14
N THR A 162 12.95 -3.49 -18.55
CA THR A 162 13.03 -4.31 -19.78
C THR A 162 12.86 -5.79 -19.52
N GLY A 163 12.81 -6.24 -18.25
CA GLY A 163 12.65 -7.65 -17.91
C GLY A 163 13.44 -8.01 -16.65
N THR A 164 13.91 -9.25 -16.60
CA THR A 164 14.70 -9.78 -15.49
C THR A 164 16.14 -9.94 -15.91
N VAL A 165 17.07 -9.42 -15.10
CA VAL A 165 18.51 -9.62 -15.25
C VAL A 165 18.96 -10.54 -14.13
N TRP A 166 19.39 -11.73 -14.49
CA TRP A 166 19.82 -12.75 -13.55
C TRP A 166 20.88 -13.68 -14.19
N PRO A 167 21.96 -14.03 -13.49
CA PRO A 167 22.36 -13.54 -12.18
C PRO A 167 22.96 -12.12 -12.24
N VAL A 168 23.01 -11.43 -11.10
CA VAL A 168 23.70 -10.14 -10.90
C VAL A 168 24.87 -10.33 -9.91
N PRO A 169 26.12 -10.42 -10.39
CA PRO A 169 27.30 -10.48 -9.53
C PRO A 169 27.42 -9.25 -8.62
N GLY A 170 27.81 -9.47 -7.35
CA GLY A 170 27.99 -8.39 -6.38
C GLY A 170 26.69 -7.84 -5.76
N LEU A 171 25.53 -8.40 -6.08
CA LEU A 171 24.28 -8.04 -5.43
C LEU A 171 24.31 -8.44 -3.94
N LYS A 172 23.81 -7.56 -3.06
CA LYS A 172 23.71 -7.85 -1.61
C LYS A 172 22.77 -9.04 -1.30
N LYS A 173 21.79 -9.26 -2.17
CA LYS A 173 20.84 -10.38 -2.07
C LYS A 173 21.38 -11.58 -2.86
N PRO A 174 21.10 -12.82 -2.40
CA PRO A 174 21.54 -14.02 -3.11
C PRO A 174 20.90 -14.11 -4.49
N ASN A 175 21.60 -14.76 -5.42
CA ASN A 175 21.12 -15.00 -6.76
C ASN A 175 20.35 -16.32 -6.85
N ALA A 176 20.73 -17.36 -6.11
CA ALA A 176 20.13 -18.68 -6.28
C ALA A 176 19.80 -19.35 -4.93
N ILE A 177 18.98 -20.39 -5.00
CA ILE A 177 18.68 -21.30 -3.90
C ILE A 177 18.91 -22.73 -4.37
N MET A 178 19.52 -23.57 -3.53
CA MET A 178 19.67 -25.00 -3.82
C MET A 178 18.31 -25.67 -3.93
N ARG A 179 18.12 -26.50 -4.95
CA ARG A 179 16.93 -27.33 -5.08
C ARG A 179 17.18 -28.69 -4.42
N ASN A 180 16.45 -28.98 -3.35
CA ASN A 180 16.51 -30.22 -2.59
C ASN A 180 15.19 -30.45 -1.83
N ASP A 181 15.09 -31.56 -1.11
CA ASP A 181 13.88 -31.95 -0.38
C ASP A 181 13.40 -30.89 0.65
N GLU A 182 14.31 -30.07 1.18
CA GLU A 182 13.96 -29.01 2.14
C GLU A 182 13.41 -27.75 1.45
N THR A 183 13.88 -27.46 0.23
CA THR A 183 13.57 -26.22 -0.49
C THR A 183 12.46 -26.35 -1.54
N GLU A 184 12.21 -27.55 -2.06
CA GLU A 184 11.29 -27.83 -3.18
C GLU A 184 9.90 -27.20 -2.97
N LYS A 185 9.37 -27.30 -1.75
CA LYS A 185 8.04 -26.75 -1.38
C LYS A 185 7.92 -25.23 -1.49
N TRP A 186 9.04 -24.51 -1.56
CA TRP A 186 9.09 -23.05 -1.71
C TRP A 186 9.36 -22.63 -3.16
N LEU A 187 9.56 -23.57 -4.08
CA LEU A 187 9.80 -23.25 -5.47
C LEU A 187 8.48 -23.06 -6.21
N TYR A 188 8.50 -22.16 -7.19
CA TYR A 188 7.42 -22.05 -8.14
C TYR A 188 7.69 -22.96 -9.34
N PRO A 189 6.63 -23.49 -9.99
CA PRO A 189 6.79 -24.19 -11.26
C PRO A 189 7.35 -23.25 -12.32
N ASN A 190 8.02 -23.79 -13.34
CA ASN A 190 8.46 -22.97 -14.47
C ASN A 190 7.25 -22.35 -15.19
N GLY A 191 7.35 -21.07 -15.53
CA GLY A 191 6.29 -20.35 -16.19
C GLY A 191 6.59 -18.87 -16.29
N PHE A 192 5.66 -18.14 -16.91
CA PHE A 192 5.73 -16.69 -17.02
C PHE A 192 5.11 -16.04 -15.78
N TYR A 193 5.88 -15.16 -15.13
CA TYR A 193 5.43 -14.44 -13.95
C TYR A 193 5.53 -12.94 -14.18
N CYS A 194 4.45 -12.23 -13.86
CA CYS A 194 4.49 -10.77 -13.70
C CYS A 194 4.86 -10.47 -12.24
N VAL A 195 6.07 -9.96 -12.01
CA VAL A 195 6.56 -9.64 -10.67
C VAL A 195 6.49 -8.14 -10.44
N VAL A 196 5.90 -7.75 -9.31
CA VAL A 196 5.72 -6.35 -8.93
C VAL A 196 6.54 -6.04 -7.69
N ARG A 197 7.19 -4.87 -7.67
CA ARG A 197 7.88 -4.39 -6.45
C ARG A 197 6.86 -4.10 -5.36
N ARG A 198 7.03 -4.73 -4.19
CA ARG A 198 6.13 -4.56 -3.03
C ARG A 198 6.08 -3.13 -2.50
N PHE A 199 7.16 -2.37 -2.68
CA PHE A 199 7.27 -0.98 -2.24
C PHE A 199 7.76 -0.12 -3.40
N SER A 200 7.03 0.96 -3.68
CA SER A 200 7.43 2.07 -4.54
C SER A 200 7.50 3.33 -3.69
N SER A 201 8.57 4.12 -3.79
CA SER A 201 8.63 5.41 -3.09
C SER A 201 7.68 6.43 -3.75
N LYS A 202 7.33 7.52 -3.04
CA LYS A 202 6.56 8.62 -3.66
C LYS A 202 7.34 9.34 -4.77
N GLU A 203 8.66 9.19 -4.80
CA GLU A 203 9.58 9.81 -5.75
C GLU A 203 9.74 8.96 -7.03
N GLU A 204 9.31 7.70 -7.03
CA GLU A 204 9.32 6.89 -8.24
C GLU A 204 8.32 7.43 -9.27
N LYS A 205 8.76 7.47 -10.55
CA LYS A 205 7.93 7.93 -11.68
C LYS A 205 6.62 7.15 -11.85
N ARG A 206 6.55 5.91 -11.36
CA ARG A 206 5.38 5.04 -11.43
C ARG A 206 5.05 4.49 -10.05
N ARG A 207 3.75 4.42 -9.74
CA ARG A 207 3.23 3.80 -8.50
C ARG A 207 3.33 2.27 -8.50
N VAL A 208 3.39 1.67 -9.67
CA VAL A 208 3.54 0.22 -9.86
C VAL A 208 4.68 -0.01 -10.84
N VAL A 209 5.68 -0.76 -10.38
CA VAL A 209 6.81 -1.22 -11.19
C VAL A 209 6.71 -2.73 -11.31
N ALA A 210 6.42 -3.18 -12.53
CA ALA A 210 6.25 -4.58 -12.88
C ALA A 210 7.30 -5.02 -13.91
N SER A 211 7.74 -6.26 -13.81
CA SER A 211 8.72 -6.88 -14.71
C SER A 211 8.27 -8.31 -15.05
N LEU A 212 8.59 -8.75 -16.27
CA LEU A 212 8.39 -10.14 -16.70
C LEU A 212 9.56 -11.00 -16.21
N VAL A 213 9.23 -12.12 -15.58
CA VAL A 213 10.14 -13.26 -15.41
C VAL A 213 9.66 -14.34 -16.36
N ASP A 214 10.55 -14.78 -17.24
CA ASP A 214 10.36 -15.88 -18.17
C ASP A 214 11.15 -17.13 -17.72
N PRO A 215 10.69 -18.33 -18.11
CA PRO A 215 11.31 -19.61 -17.72
C PRO A 215 12.60 -19.94 -18.48
#